data_AF-A0A8D8P1B1-F1
#
_entry.id   AF-A0A8D8P1B1-F1
#
_cell.length_a   1.000
_cell.length_b   1.000
_cell.length_c   1.000
_cell.angle_alpha   90.00
_cell.angle_beta   90.00
_cell.angle_gamma   90.00
#
_symmetry.space_group_name_H-M   'P 1'
#
loop_
_entity.id
_entity.type
_entity.pdbx_description
1 polymer ?
#
loop_
_entity_poly.entity_id
_entity_poly.type
_entity_poly.pdbx_seq_one_letter_code
_entity_poly.pdbx_strand_id
1 'polypeptide(L)'
;ELREALKTFREDPSSAGSSGGGPLAGLASPGAITTSMRNLFDDMERSDTVTPVLFLQRLHIAFPNFAQTGENGTYRQQDANECWSELLKMLQQKLQPSKGDSDQALKYSSFIDQWFGGSFDVQMSCTEAEDEPVSKSKENFLQLSCFIS
;
A
#
# COMPACT_ATOMS: atom_id res chain seq x y z
N GLU A 1 12.48 -9.30 -2.69
CA GLU A 1 11.31 -8.87 -3.50
C GLU A 1 10.90 -7.42 -3.32
N LEU A 2 10.14 -7.00 -2.29
CA LEU A 2 9.64 -5.60 -2.21
C LEU A 2 10.77 -4.55 -2.22
N ARG A 3 11.85 -4.79 -1.49
CA ARG A 3 13.04 -3.91 -1.49
C ARG A 3 13.65 -3.76 -2.88
N GLU A 4 13.70 -4.84 -3.64
CA GLU A 4 14.23 -4.84 -5.01
C GLU A 4 13.28 -4.11 -5.96
N ALA A 5 11.96 -4.32 -5.84
CA ALA A 5 10.96 -3.56 -6.58
C ALA A 5 11.11 -2.05 -6.32
N LEU A 6 11.29 -1.65 -5.06
CA LEU A 6 11.53 -0.26 -4.66
C LEU A 6 12.83 0.29 -5.28
N LYS A 7 13.93 -0.49 -5.31
CA LYS A 7 15.20 -0.07 -5.96
C LYS A 7 15.03 0.18 -7.46
N THR A 8 14.19 -0.59 -8.13
CA THR A 8 13.91 -0.42 -9.57
C THR A 8 12.92 0.71 -9.87
N PHE A 9 12.14 1.15 -8.88
CA PHE A 9 11.15 2.21 -9.06
C PHE A 9 11.82 3.55 -9.43
N ARG A 10 11.28 4.17 -10.47
CA ARG A 10 11.64 5.53 -10.90
C ARG A 10 10.35 6.34 -11.04
N GLU A 11 10.31 7.48 -10.37
CA GLU A 11 9.20 8.42 -10.51
C GLU A 11 9.26 9.05 -11.91
N ASP A 12 8.15 8.99 -12.65
CA ASP A 12 8.06 9.59 -13.96
C ASP A 12 7.97 11.12 -13.79
N PRO A 13 8.90 11.92 -14.35
CA PRO A 13 8.89 13.37 -14.21
C PRO A 13 7.63 14.02 -14.79
N SER A 14 6.89 13.35 -15.69
CA SER A 14 5.60 13.81 -16.19
C SER A 14 4.47 13.72 -15.15
N SER A 15 4.59 12.82 -14.16
CA SER A 15 3.59 12.63 -13.10
C SER A 15 3.63 13.69 -12.00
N ALA A 16 4.76 14.39 -11.84
CA ALA A 16 4.90 15.53 -10.94
C ALA A 16 4.20 16.80 -11.45
N GLY A 17 3.89 16.87 -12.76
CA GLY A 17 3.25 18.03 -13.40
C GLY A 17 1.72 17.94 -13.55
N SER A 18 1.11 16.79 -13.26
CA SER A 18 -0.32 16.56 -13.53
C SER A 18 -1.23 16.65 -12.30
N SER A 19 -0.68 16.79 -11.09
CA SER A 19 -1.49 17.08 -9.91
C SER A 19 -1.77 18.58 -9.86
N GLY A 20 -2.99 19.01 -10.18
CA GLY A 20 -3.45 20.40 -10.03
C GLY A 20 -3.50 20.93 -8.59
N GLY A 21 -2.70 20.35 -7.67
CA GLY A 21 -2.52 20.79 -6.30
C GLY A 21 -1.17 21.50 -6.16
N GLY A 22 -1.12 22.54 -5.33
CA GLY A 22 0.08 23.36 -5.12
C GLY A 22 1.32 22.56 -4.67
N PRO A 23 2.48 23.22 -4.44
CA PRO A 23 3.77 22.58 -4.19
C PRO A 23 3.80 21.54 -3.05
N LEU A 24 2.85 21.58 -2.11
CA LEU A 24 2.70 20.59 -1.04
C LEU A 24 2.05 19.27 -1.49
N ALA A 25 1.22 19.28 -2.54
CA ALA A 25 0.55 18.08 -3.06
C ALA A 25 1.55 17.09 -3.67
N GLY A 26 2.61 17.59 -4.31
CA GLY A 26 3.70 16.76 -4.84
C GLY A 26 4.47 16.00 -3.74
N LEU A 27 4.48 16.51 -2.50
CA LEU A 27 5.16 15.84 -1.38
C LEU A 27 4.39 14.62 -0.86
N ALA A 28 3.08 14.60 -1.08
CA ALA A 28 2.14 13.53 -0.68
C ALA A 28 1.73 12.61 -1.84
N SER A 29 2.37 12.73 -3.01
CA SER A 29 2.07 11.85 -4.11
C SER A 29 2.41 10.39 -3.74
N PRO A 30 1.70 9.39 -4.28
CA PRO A 30 2.06 7.99 -4.07
C PRO A 30 3.50 7.69 -4.52
N GLY A 31 3.99 8.41 -5.54
CA GLY A 31 5.37 8.30 -6.03
C GLY A 31 6.39 8.84 -5.03
N ALA A 32 6.09 9.99 -4.43
CA ALA A 32 6.90 10.60 -3.39
C ALA A 32 7.00 9.73 -2.13
N ILE A 33 5.91 9.09 -1.70
CA ILE A 33 5.90 8.13 -0.59
C ILE A 33 6.74 6.90 -0.96
N THR A 34 6.54 6.33 -2.15
CA THR A 34 7.29 5.16 -2.65
C THR A 34 8.80 5.44 -2.69
N THR A 35 9.20 6.59 -3.23
CA THR A 35 10.60 7.04 -3.25
C THR A 35 11.17 7.23 -1.84
N SER A 36 10.40 7.83 -0.94
CA SER A 36 10.85 8.03 0.44
C SER A 36 10.98 6.73 1.21
N MET A 37 10.14 5.72 0.93
CA MET A 37 10.25 4.38 1.52
C MET A 37 11.50 3.65 1.03
N ARG A 38 11.82 3.77 -0.27
CA ARG A 38 13.07 3.26 -0.83
C ARG A 38 14.28 3.84 -0.09
N ASN A 39 14.35 5.17 0.01
CA ASN A 39 15.46 5.85 0.66
C ASN A 39 15.55 5.47 2.16
N LEU A 40 14.41 5.32 2.84
CA LEU A 40 14.39 4.87 4.23
C LEU A 40 14.98 3.46 4.38
N PHE A 41 14.69 2.54 3.46
CA PHE A 41 15.33 1.22 3.47
C PHE A 41 16.83 1.29 3.21
N ASP A 42 17.28 2.17 2.32
CA ASP A 42 18.73 2.39 2.07
C ASP A 42 19.43 2.94 3.33
N ASP A 43 18.78 3.83 4.08
CA ASP A 43 19.31 4.37 5.34
C ASP A 43 19.40 3.27 6.42
N MET A 44 18.39 2.39 6.49
CA MET A 44 18.37 1.24 7.40
C MET A 44 19.44 0.19 7.06
N GLU A 45 19.87 0.10 5.80
CA GLU A 45 20.98 -0.78 5.42
C GLU A 45 22.34 -0.22 5.88
N ARG A 46 22.42 1.08 6.15
CA ARG A 46 23.67 1.77 6.52
C ARG A 46 23.84 1.98 8.03
N SER A 47 22.76 1.93 8.80
CA SER A 47 22.74 2.26 10.22
C SER A 47 21.81 1.37 11.02
N ASP A 48 22.24 0.97 12.21
CA ASP A 48 21.44 0.17 13.15
C ASP A 48 20.24 0.94 13.71
N THR A 49 20.34 2.28 13.77
CA THR A 49 19.26 3.17 14.21
C THR A 49 18.99 4.22 13.15
N VAL A 50 17.72 4.37 12.76
CA VAL A 50 17.25 5.37 11.80
C VAL A 50 16.03 6.09 12.36
N THR A 51 16.03 7.42 12.30
CA THR A 51 14.84 8.23 12.61
C THR A 51 14.15 8.62 11.29
N PRO A 52 12.96 8.07 10.99
CA PRO A 52 12.32 8.20 9.67
C PRO A 52 11.60 9.55 9.47
N VAL A 53 12.25 10.68 9.79
CA VAL A 53 11.61 12.02 9.82
C VAL A 53 10.99 12.39 8.47
N LEU A 54 11.73 12.20 7.37
CA LEU A 54 11.26 12.55 6.04
C LEU A 54 10.06 11.69 5.61
N PHE A 55 10.14 10.38 5.85
CA PHE A 55 9.06 9.45 5.52
C PHE A 55 7.81 9.74 6.35
N LEU A 56 7.97 9.98 7.65
CA LEU A 56 6.89 10.33 8.56
C LEU A 56 6.23 11.65 8.15
N GLN A 57 7.01 12.67 7.79
CA GLN A 57 6.46 13.95 7.32
C GLN A 57 5.62 13.76 6.05
N ARG A 58 6.06 12.93 5.11
CA ARG A 58 5.27 12.63 3.90
C ARG A 58 3.97 11.89 4.25
N LEU A 59 4.02 10.93 5.18
CA LEU A 59 2.82 10.26 5.68
C LEU A 59 1.85 11.25 6.32
N HIS A 60 2.32 12.19 7.12
CA HIS A 60 1.46 13.22 7.72
C HIS A 60 0.79 14.14 6.68
N ILE A 61 1.50 14.48 5.60
CA ILE A 61 0.92 15.30 4.53
C ILE A 61 -0.09 14.48 3.71
N ALA A 62 0.22 13.21 3.41
CA ALA A 62 -0.65 12.34 2.62
C ALA A 62 -1.89 11.86 3.38
N PHE A 63 -1.73 11.60 4.68
CA PHE A 63 -2.77 11.09 5.57
C PHE A 63 -2.81 11.96 6.83
N PRO A 64 -3.47 13.13 6.80
CA PRO A 64 -3.52 14.05 7.93
C PRO A 64 -4.05 13.45 9.24
N ASN A 65 -4.85 12.38 9.15
CA ASN A 65 -5.32 11.63 10.32
C ASN A 65 -4.15 11.12 11.17
N PHE A 66 -3.02 10.76 10.56
CA PHE A 66 -1.84 10.30 11.30
C PHE A 66 -1.08 11.43 12.00
N ALA A 67 -1.35 12.69 11.65
CA ALA A 67 -0.72 13.87 12.23
C ALA A 67 -1.49 14.45 13.43
N GLN A 68 -2.50 13.74 13.96
CA GLN A 68 -3.29 14.23 15.08
C GLN A 68 -2.46 14.42 16.35
N THR A 69 -2.68 15.53 17.05
CA THR A 69 -1.97 15.88 18.28
C THR A 69 -2.85 15.70 19.53
N GLY A 70 -2.21 15.31 20.63
CA GLY A 70 -2.80 15.27 21.96
C GLY A 70 -2.97 16.65 22.58
N GLU A 71 -3.47 16.67 23.81
CA GLU A 71 -3.69 17.89 24.60
C GLU A 71 -2.39 18.70 24.83
N ASN A 72 -1.24 18.00 24.87
CA ASN A 72 0.07 18.60 25.07
C ASN A 72 0.79 18.98 23.76
N GLY A 73 0.10 18.93 22.61
CA GLY A 73 0.69 19.23 21.30
C GLY A 73 1.60 18.12 20.73
N THR A 74 1.74 16.98 21.41
CA THR A 74 2.51 15.82 20.93
C THR A 74 1.68 14.97 19.98
N TYR A 75 2.30 14.35 18.97
CA TYR A 75 1.60 13.39 18.10
C TYR A 75 1.02 12.22 18.88
N ARG A 76 -0.18 11.79 18.49
CA ARG A 76 -0.85 10.62 19.07
C ARG A 76 -0.40 9.35 18.37
N GLN A 77 -0.40 8.24 19.10
CA GLN A 77 -0.25 6.91 18.50
C GLN A 77 -1.43 6.62 17.58
N GLN A 78 -1.16 5.91 16.48
CA GLN A 78 -2.12 5.59 15.41
C GLN A 78 -2.19 4.08 15.22
N ASP A 79 -3.26 3.62 14.57
CA ASP A 79 -3.44 2.22 14.24
C ASP A 79 -2.43 1.76 13.16
N ALA A 80 -1.64 0.75 13.49
CA ALA A 80 -0.65 0.19 12.57
C ALA A 80 -1.28 -0.51 11.36
N ASN A 81 -2.47 -1.09 11.51
CA ASN A 81 -3.19 -1.75 10.43
C ASN A 81 -3.75 -0.73 9.42
N GLU A 82 -4.22 0.42 9.90
CA GLU A 82 -4.62 1.54 9.04
C GLU A 82 -3.41 2.06 8.27
N CYS A 83 -2.28 2.31 8.95
CA CYS A 83 -1.03 2.73 8.32
C CYS A 83 -0.55 1.74 7.25
N TRP A 84 -0.59 0.43 7.53
CA TRP A 84 -0.20 -0.61 6.59
C TRP A 84 -1.11 -0.63 5.36
N SER A 85 -2.43 -0.54 5.57
CA SER A 85 -3.42 -0.55 4.50
C SER A 85 -3.25 0.65 3.56
N GLU A 86 -3.06 1.85 4.13
CA GLU A 86 -2.81 3.06 3.33
C GLU A 86 -1.48 3.00 2.58
N LEU A 87 -0.43 2.47 3.23
CA LEU A 87 0.87 2.28 2.58
C LEU A 87 0.78 1.31 1.39
N LEU A 88 0.10 0.16 1.56
CA LEU A 88 -0.08 -0.80 0.48
C LEU A 88 -0.83 -0.18 -0.71
N LYS A 89 -1.86 0.62 -0.47
CA LYS A 89 -2.59 1.34 -1.55
C LYS A 89 -1.67 2.27 -2.33
N MET A 90 -0.79 3.01 -1.65
CA MET A 90 0.15 3.91 -2.34
C MET A 90 1.16 3.13 -3.20
N LEU A 91 1.68 2.01 -2.67
CA LEU A 91 2.61 1.15 -3.39
C LEU A 91 1.94 0.45 -4.58
N GLN A 92 0.69 -0.01 -4.43
CA GLN A 92 -0.09 -0.67 -5.48
C GLN A 92 -0.24 0.23 -6.72
N GLN A 93 -0.39 1.55 -6.51
CA GLN A 93 -0.51 2.52 -7.61
C GLN A 93 0.79 2.79 -8.37
N LYS A 94 1.95 2.44 -7.82
CA LYS A 94 3.26 2.86 -8.35
C LYS A 94 4.19 1.72 -8.70
N LEU A 95 4.12 0.60 -7.98
CA LEU A 95 4.96 -0.56 -8.22
C LEU A 95 4.32 -1.46 -9.28
N GLN A 96 4.96 -1.54 -10.43
CA GLN A 96 4.57 -2.44 -11.52
C GLN A 96 4.83 -3.90 -11.14
N PRO A 97 4.05 -4.86 -11.67
CA PRO A 97 4.31 -6.29 -11.48
C PRO A 97 5.76 -6.64 -11.83
N SER A 98 6.37 -7.51 -11.03
CA SER A 98 7.69 -8.03 -11.33
C SER A 98 7.65 -8.83 -12.64
N LYS A 99 8.61 -8.55 -13.54
CA LYS A 99 8.80 -9.31 -14.78
C LYS A 99 9.40 -10.68 -14.44
N GLY A 100 8.56 -11.60 -13.99
CA GLY A 100 8.83 -13.03 -14.10
C GLY A 100 8.69 -13.49 -15.55
N ASP A 101 8.96 -14.79 -15.80
CA ASP A 101 8.79 -15.42 -17.11
C ASP A 101 7.50 -14.95 -17.78
N SER A 102 7.61 -14.55 -19.04
CA SER A 102 6.83 -13.56 -19.81
C SER A 102 5.29 -13.53 -19.62
N ASP A 103 4.71 -14.61 -19.09
CA ASP A 103 3.27 -14.81 -18.86
C ASP A 103 2.74 -14.23 -17.53
N GLN A 104 3.59 -14.08 -16.50
CA GLN A 104 3.13 -13.63 -15.16
C GLN A 104 2.80 -12.13 -15.10
N ALA A 105 3.49 -11.32 -15.91
CA ALA A 105 3.32 -9.86 -15.92
C ALA A 105 1.95 -9.41 -16.49
N LEU A 106 1.27 -10.27 -17.27
CA LEU A 106 -0.06 -9.99 -17.83
C LEU A 106 -1.21 -10.34 -16.88
N LYS A 107 -0.92 -11.05 -15.79
CA LYS A 107 -1.94 -11.58 -14.86
C LYS A 107 -2.29 -10.63 -13.71
N TYR A 108 -1.35 -9.78 -13.30
CA TYR A 108 -1.48 -8.93 -12.11
C TYR A 108 -1.41 -7.45 -12.50
N SER A 109 -2.22 -6.61 -11.84
CA SER A 109 -2.26 -5.16 -12.08
C SER A 109 -1.11 -4.40 -11.43
N SER A 110 -0.51 -4.94 -10.36
CA SER A 110 0.58 -4.31 -9.61
C SER A 110 1.50 -5.34 -8.95
N PHE A 111 2.66 -4.88 -8.47
CA PHE A 111 3.54 -5.67 -7.60
C PHE A 111 2.81 -6.15 -6.34
N ILE A 112 1.97 -5.28 -5.75
CA ILE A 112 1.26 -5.59 -4.51
C ILE A 112 0.25 -6.71 -4.75
N ASP A 113 -0.51 -6.67 -5.85
CA ASP A 113 -1.46 -7.74 -6.21
C ASP A 113 -0.74 -9.06 -6.48
N GLN A 114 0.45 -9.01 -7.09
CA GLN A 114 1.24 -10.20 -7.40
C GLN A 114 1.75 -10.92 -6.14
N TRP A 115 2.20 -10.18 -5.13
CA TRP A 115 2.89 -10.75 -3.96
C TRP A 115 2.06 -10.82 -2.69
N PHE A 116 1.06 -9.94 -2.54
CA PHE A 116 0.19 -9.85 -1.36
C PHE A 116 -1.27 -10.20 -1.68
N GLY A 117 -1.64 -10.21 -2.97
CA GLY A 117 -2.98 -10.51 -3.42
C GLY A 117 -3.33 -12.00 -3.32
N GLY A 118 -4.55 -12.27 -2.86
CA GLY A 118 -5.19 -13.58 -2.93
C GLY A 118 -6.61 -13.48 -3.48
N SER A 119 -7.21 -14.63 -3.81
CA SER A 119 -8.60 -14.71 -4.26
C SER A 119 -9.34 -15.87 -3.58
N PHE A 120 -10.56 -15.63 -3.14
CA PHE A 120 -11.49 -16.66 -2.69
C PHE A 120 -12.47 -17.04 -3.80
N ASP A 121 -12.75 -18.33 -3.93
CA ASP A 121 -13.95 -18.80 -4.63
C ASP A 121 -15.04 -19.00 -3.58
N VAL A 122 -16.07 -18.15 -3.64
CA VAL A 122 -17.14 -18.06 -2.63
C VAL A 122 -18.41 -18.71 -3.17
N GLN A 123 -19.08 -19.49 -2.33
CA GLN A 123 -20.36 -20.09 -2.62
C GLN A 123 -21.35 -19.71 -1.53
N MET A 124 -22.50 -19.17 -1.93
CA MET A 124 -23.56 -18.78 -1.00
C MET A 124 -24.84 -19.56 -1.34
N SER A 125 -25.37 -20.24 -0.33
CA SER A 125 -26.54 -21.13 -0.40
C SER A 125 -27.53 -20.81 0.73
N CYS A 126 -28.83 -20.95 0.46
CA CYS A 126 -29.88 -20.78 1.47
C CYS A 126 -30.03 -22.05 2.32
N THR A 127 -29.97 -21.93 3.65
CA THR A 127 -30.16 -23.06 4.58
C THR A 127 -31.63 -23.40 4.83
N GLU A 128 -32.55 -22.55 4.39
CA GLU A 128 -34.01 -22.71 4.57
C GLU A 128 -34.73 -23.15 3.28
N ALA A 129 -34.06 -23.07 2.13
CA ALA A 129 -34.57 -23.45 0.82
C ALA A 129 -33.50 -24.20 0.03
N GLU A 130 -33.40 -25.52 0.22
CA GLU A 130 -32.40 -26.38 -0.45
C GLU A 130 -32.56 -26.40 -1.98
N ASP A 131 -33.76 -26.12 -2.50
CA ASP A 131 -34.02 -26.04 -3.94
C ASP A 131 -33.52 -24.72 -4.57
N GLU A 132 -33.09 -23.74 -3.76
CA GLU A 132 -32.54 -22.49 -4.26
C GLU A 132 -31.13 -22.69 -4.85
N PRO A 133 -30.85 -22.21 -6.07
CA PRO A 133 -29.55 -22.42 -6.71
C PRO A 133 -28.42 -21.68 -5.97
N VAL A 134 -27.29 -22.38 -5.77
CA VAL A 134 -26.08 -21.81 -5.16
C VAL A 134 -25.49 -20.70 -6.04
N SER A 135 -25.29 -19.54 -5.45
CA SER A 135 -24.57 -18.44 -6.10
C SER A 135 -23.06 -18.59 -5.92
N LYS A 136 -22.29 -18.35 -6.99
CA LYS A 136 -20.82 -18.45 -6.99
C LYS A 136 -20.21 -17.10 -7.34
N SER A 137 -19.26 -16.64 -6.54
CA SER A 137 -18.51 -15.40 -6.76
C SER A 137 -17.02 -15.61 -6.53
N LYS A 138 -16.20 -14.68 -7.03
CA LYS A 138 -14.77 -14.62 -6.74
C LYS A 138 -14.45 -13.29 -6.07
N GLU A 139 -13.73 -13.34 -4.97
CA GLU A 139 -13.40 -12.15 -4.17
C GLU A 139 -11.89 -12.02 -4.00
N ASN A 140 -11.34 -10.84 -4.26
CA ASN A 140 -9.91 -10.58 -4.09
C ASN A 140 -9.63 -9.91 -2.75
N PHE A 141 -8.48 -10.21 -2.16
CA PHE A 141 -8.04 -9.61 -0.90
C PHE A 141 -6.52 -9.34 -0.91
N LEU A 142 -6.07 -8.41 -0.06
CA LEU A 142 -4.65 -8.13 0.17
C LEU A 142 -4.18 -8.53 1.58
N GLN A 143 -5.12 -8.86 2.46
CA GLN A 143 -4.86 -9.22 3.85
C GLN A 143 -5.90 -10.24 4.31
N LEU A 144 -5.44 -11.24 5.08
CA LEU A 144 -6.31 -12.20 5.74
C LEU A 144 -6.69 -11.69 7.13
N SER A 145 -7.98 -11.68 7.42
CA SER A 145 -8.48 -11.37 8.76
C SER A 145 -8.42 -12.61 9.64
N CYS A 146 -7.68 -12.53 10.75
CA CYS A 146 -7.67 -13.56 11.80
C CYS A 146 -8.58 -13.10 12.93
N PHE A 147 -9.75 -13.75 13.05
CA PHE A 147 -10.68 -13.51 14.15
C PHE A 147 -10.27 -14.38 15.34
N ILE A 148 -9.67 -13.76 16.36
CA ILE A 148 -9.33 -14.43 17.62
C ILE A 148 -10.59 -14.61 18.46
N SER A 149 -10.78 -15.82 19.01
CA SER A 149 -11.90 -16.20 19.89
C SER A 149 -11.61 -15.90 21.35
#